data_AF-A0A956GQ05-F1
#
_entry.id   AF-A0A956GQ05-F1
#
_cell.length_a   1.000
_cell.length_b   1.000
_cell.length_c   1.000
_cell.angle_alpha   90.00
_cell.angle_beta   90.00
_cell.angle_gamma   90.00
#
_symmetry.space_group_name_H-M   'P 1'
#
loop_
_entity.id
_entity.type
_entity.pdbx_description
1 polymer ?
#
loop_
_entity_poly.entity_id
_entity_poly.type
_entity_poly.pdbx_seq_one_letter_code
_entity_poly.pdbx_strand_id
1 'polypeptide(L)'
;MVRFFRVIDTYAVPAILISTYLVLIATSEMGRGVAVLTLFMLAGVIALWLAYRELRLHAAASRLASIGEPDELMVLAEKELDRRLLERSKVPFRIYVSIAYQLRGEWDEARRALARVDLGKLGGRTRRTWSLLHAAQRVALAGHTGDAAEARRIYDADVAPVLRFVPGAGAAIVGKEALARVLLAEGQRAEARELFEQLAKDVRLGPAVRATCRWHVGKCVEPDDPAAAAAAFAEAATLAPSTWMAAGAADTADPADPADPADPATASDGS
;
A
#
# COMPACT_ATOMS: atom_id res chain seq x y z
N MET A 1 -16.17 -14.82 17.30
CA MET A 1 -15.15 -15.87 17.04
C MET A 1 -13.73 -15.32 16.79
N VAL A 2 -13.55 -14.30 15.95
CA VAL A 2 -12.21 -13.72 15.61
C VAL A 2 -11.40 -13.21 16.81
N ARG A 3 -12.05 -12.61 17.83
CA ARG A 3 -11.36 -12.13 19.05
C ARG A 3 -10.73 -13.26 19.88
N PHE A 4 -11.40 -14.41 19.97
CA PHE A 4 -10.95 -15.57 20.75
C PHE A 4 -9.66 -16.18 20.18
N PHE A 5 -9.64 -16.45 18.87
CA PHE A 5 -8.44 -16.92 18.17
C PHE A 5 -7.27 -15.95 18.30
N ARG A 6 -7.53 -14.64 18.29
CA ARG A 6 -6.49 -13.63 18.46
C ARG A 6 -5.87 -13.65 19.86
N VAL A 7 -6.67 -13.86 20.91
CA VAL A 7 -6.17 -13.97 22.30
C VAL A 7 -5.32 -15.23 22.47
N ILE A 8 -5.81 -16.37 21.97
CA ILE A 8 -5.08 -17.64 22.00
C ILE A 8 -3.72 -17.50 21.30
N ASP A 9 -3.75 -17.01 20.06
CA ASP A 9 -2.54 -16.88 19.26
C ASP A 9 -1.55 -15.91 19.93
N THR A 10 -2.02 -14.77 20.44
CA THR A 10 -1.14 -13.73 21.01
C THR A 10 -0.50 -14.13 22.34
N TYR A 11 -1.23 -14.83 23.22
CA TYR A 11 -0.80 -15.05 24.60
C TYR A 11 -0.73 -16.52 24.98
N ALA A 12 -1.72 -17.33 24.60
CA ALA A 12 -1.77 -18.73 25.03
C ALA A 12 -0.69 -19.57 24.35
N VAL A 13 -0.46 -19.41 23.03
CA VAL A 13 0.58 -20.15 22.31
C VAL A 13 1.98 -19.93 22.90
N PRO A 14 2.48 -18.68 23.06
CA PRO A 14 3.80 -18.48 23.66
C PRO A 14 3.84 -18.92 25.12
N ALA A 15 2.76 -18.73 25.90
CA ALA A 15 2.72 -19.19 27.28
C ALA A 15 2.82 -20.72 27.38
N ILE A 16 2.08 -21.47 26.57
CA ILE A 16 2.12 -22.94 26.51
C ILE A 16 3.50 -23.42 26.07
N LEU A 17 4.10 -22.77 25.07
CA LEU A 17 5.46 -23.12 24.62
C LEU A 17 6.48 -22.91 25.73
N ILE A 18 6.47 -21.75 26.37
CA ILE A 18 7.37 -21.44 27.48
C ILE A 18 7.15 -22.42 28.64
N SER A 19 5.91 -22.65 29.06
CA SER A 19 5.61 -23.56 30.17
C SER A 19 6.03 -24.99 29.86
N THR A 20 5.85 -25.46 28.62
CA THR A 20 6.26 -26.81 28.22
C THR A 20 7.77 -26.99 28.32
N TYR A 21 8.55 -26.03 27.83
CA TYR A 21 10.00 -26.07 27.92
C TYR A 21 10.50 -25.93 29.38
N LEU A 22 9.86 -25.08 30.19
CA LEU A 22 10.19 -24.95 31.61
C LEU A 22 9.90 -26.24 32.38
N VAL A 23 8.76 -26.87 32.13
CA VAL A 23 8.40 -28.18 32.72
C VAL A 23 9.41 -29.23 32.29
N LEU A 24 9.75 -29.30 31.00
CA LEU A 24 10.76 -30.23 30.50
C LEU A 24 12.10 -30.03 31.23
N ILE A 25 12.55 -28.79 31.42
CA ILE A 25 13.78 -28.47 32.15
C ILE A 25 13.70 -28.87 33.63
N ALA A 26 12.54 -28.66 34.26
CA ALA A 26 12.37 -28.95 35.67
C ALA A 26 12.25 -30.45 35.98
N THR A 27 11.67 -31.24 35.07
CA THR A 27 11.38 -32.66 35.32
C THR A 27 12.42 -33.63 34.79
N SER A 28 13.21 -33.20 33.79
CA SER A 28 14.31 -34.03 33.31
C SER A 28 15.54 -33.74 34.16
N GLU A 29 16.21 -34.79 34.65
CA GLU A 29 17.53 -34.69 35.29
C GLU A 29 18.62 -34.35 34.26
N MET A 30 18.39 -33.27 33.50
CA MET A 30 19.27 -32.81 32.44
C MET A 30 20.55 -32.25 33.04
N GLY A 31 21.69 -32.75 32.56
CA GLY A 31 22.96 -32.08 32.78
C GLY A 31 22.91 -30.64 32.29
N ARG A 32 23.68 -29.75 32.94
CA ARG A 32 23.69 -28.29 32.67
C ARG A 32 23.81 -27.95 31.18
N GLY A 33 24.60 -28.71 30.42
CA GLY A 33 24.76 -28.51 28.98
C GLY A 33 23.47 -28.71 28.19
N VAL A 34 22.69 -29.75 28.52
CA VAL A 34 21.42 -30.03 27.84
C VAL A 34 20.37 -28.98 28.21
N ALA A 35 20.32 -28.53 29.46
CA ALA A 35 19.43 -27.45 29.89
C ALA A 35 19.69 -26.13 29.12
N VAL A 36 20.96 -25.76 28.94
CA VAL A 36 21.35 -24.57 28.16
C VAL A 36 20.93 -24.72 26.69
N LEU A 37 21.16 -25.88 26.08
CA LEU A 37 20.73 -26.16 24.70
C LEU A 37 19.20 -26.05 24.55
N THR A 38 18.45 -26.61 25.50
CA THR A 38 16.98 -26.53 25.52
C THR A 38 16.47 -25.08 25.62
N LEU A 39 17.13 -24.23 26.42
CA LEU A 39 16.80 -22.80 26.49
C LEU A 39 17.08 -22.07 25.17
N PHE A 40 18.19 -22.39 24.48
CA PHE A 40 18.47 -21.84 23.15
C PHE A 40 17.41 -22.27 22.13
N MET A 41 16.98 -23.54 22.17
CA MET A 41 15.89 -24.01 21.32
C MET A 41 14.57 -23.28 21.60
N LEU A 42 14.22 -23.08 22.87
CA LEU A 42 13.04 -22.29 23.25
C LEU A 42 13.12 -20.87 22.68
N ALA A 43 14.26 -20.20 22.84
CA ALA A 43 14.47 -18.85 22.28
C ALA A 43 14.31 -18.83 20.75
N GLY A 44 14.82 -19.84 20.05
CA GLY A 44 14.65 -20.01 18.61
C GLY A 44 13.18 -20.18 18.19
N VAL A 45 12.42 -21.00 18.92
CA VAL A 45 10.99 -21.21 18.66
C VAL A 45 10.20 -19.92 18.89
N ILE A 46 10.48 -19.18 19.96
CA ILE A 46 9.84 -17.88 20.22
C ILE A 46 10.17 -16.89 19.10
N ALA A 47 11.42 -16.82 18.66
CA ALA A 47 11.84 -15.94 17.56
C ALA A 47 11.12 -16.29 16.25
N LEU A 48 10.99 -17.58 15.93
CA LEU A 48 10.26 -18.05 14.75
C LEU A 48 8.76 -17.71 14.83
N TRP A 49 8.15 -17.91 16.00
CA TRP A 49 6.74 -17.55 16.22
C TRP A 49 6.50 -16.04 16.03
N LEU A 50 7.38 -15.19 16.58
CA LEU A 50 7.32 -13.74 16.36
C LEU A 50 7.47 -13.37 14.89
N ALA A 51 8.40 -14.00 14.17
CA ALA A 51 8.60 -13.77 12.74
C ALA A 51 7.36 -14.17 11.92
N TYR A 52 6.75 -15.31 12.23
CA TYR A 52 5.51 -15.76 11.58
C TYR A 52 4.33 -14.81 11.84
N ARG A 53 4.19 -14.33 13.08
CA ARG A 53 3.16 -13.34 13.43
C ARG A 53 3.35 -12.03 12.66
N GLU A 54 4.58 -11.57 12.53
CA GLU A 54 4.91 -10.38 11.76
C GLU A 54 4.57 -10.56 10.27
N LEU A 55 4.95 -11.71 9.71
CA LEU A 55 4.63 -12.06 8.32
C LEU A 55 3.12 -12.05 8.06
N ARG A 56 2.32 -12.64 8.96
CA ARG A 56 0.87 -12.65 8.86
C ARG A 56 0.25 -11.26 8.88
N LEU A 57 0.79 -10.35 9.71
CA LEU A 57 0.30 -8.97 9.79
C LEU A 57 0.58 -8.21 8.50
N HIS A 58 1.79 -8.34 7.94
CA HIS A 58 2.12 -7.76 6.64
C HIS A 58 1.32 -8.37 5.50
N ALA A 59 1.08 -9.69 5.52
CA ALA A 59 0.23 -10.35 4.54
C ALA A 59 -1.22 -9.83 4.62
N ALA A 60 -1.76 -9.62 5.83
CA ALA A 60 -3.08 -9.03 6.02
C ALA A 60 -3.13 -7.58 5.50
N ALA A 61 -2.18 -6.73 5.87
CA ALA A 61 -2.10 -5.35 5.40
C ALA A 61 -1.93 -5.27 3.87
N SER A 62 -1.03 -6.08 3.31
CA SER A 62 -0.84 -6.17 1.85
C SER A 62 -2.09 -6.67 1.15
N ARG A 63 -2.83 -7.62 1.73
CA ARG A 63 -4.11 -8.09 1.17
C ARG A 63 -5.15 -6.98 1.17
N LEU A 64 -5.31 -6.25 2.27
CA LEU A 64 -6.28 -5.14 2.36
C LEU A 64 -5.94 -4.03 1.35
N ALA A 65 -4.66 -3.66 1.24
CA ALA A 65 -4.19 -2.73 0.22
C ALA A 65 -4.47 -3.24 -1.21
N SER A 66 -4.21 -4.52 -1.46
CA SER A 66 -4.44 -5.16 -2.76
C SER A 66 -5.91 -5.28 -3.12
N ILE A 67 -6.80 -5.51 -2.15
CA ILE A 67 -8.25 -5.60 -2.38
C ILE A 67 -8.88 -4.20 -2.53
N GLY A 68 -8.29 -3.18 -1.91
CA GLY A 68 -8.82 -1.82 -1.93
C GLY A 68 -9.79 -1.58 -0.79
N GLU A 69 -9.49 -2.10 0.40
CA GLU A 69 -10.24 -1.82 1.63
C GLU A 69 -9.46 -0.81 2.49
N PRO A 70 -9.48 0.49 2.14
CA PRO A 70 -8.67 1.49 2.80
C PRO A 70 -8.99 1.62 4.29
N ASP A 71 -10.26 1.50 4.67
CA ASP A 71 -10.71 1.67 6.06
C ASP A 71 -10.19 0.56 6.97
N GLU A 72 -10.32 -0.69 6.52
CA GLU A 72 -9.78 -1.83 7.25
C GLU A 72 -8.25 -1.79 7.32
N LEU A 73 -7.59 -1.35 6.24
CA LEU A 73 -6.14 -1.17 6.22
C LEU A 73 -5.70 -0.11 7.23
N MET A 74 -6.41 1.02 7.29
CA MET A 74 -6.16 2.11 8.23
C MET A 74 -6.29 1.62 9.67
N VAL A 75 -7.42 0.98 10.00
CA VAL A 75 -7.68 0.45 11.35
C VAL A 75 -6.62 -0.58 11.75
N LEU A 76 -6.20 -1.46 10.84
CA LEU A 76 -5.14 -2.42 11.10
C LEU A 76 -3.80 -1.71 11.37
N ALA A 77 -3.45 -0.74 10.53
CA ALA A 77 -2.16 -0.07 10.60
C ALA A 77 -2.03 0.82 11.83
N GLU A 78 -3.04 1.63 12.16
CA GLU A 78 -3.06 2.49 13.35
C GLU A 78 -3.01 1.66 14.64
N LYS A 79 -3.81 0.59 14.71
CA LYS A 79 -3.76 -0.34 15.85
C LYS A 79 -2.37 -0.94 16.06
N GLU A 80 -1.68 -1.28 14.97
CA GLU A 80 -0.32 -1.83 15.06
C GLU A 80 0.70 -0.75 15.42
N LEU A 81 0.52 0.50 14.97
CA LEU A 81 1.33 1.64 15.37
C LEU A 81 1.26 1.88 16.88
N ASP A 82 0.06 1.86 17.46
CA ASP A 82 -0.15 2.07 18.89
C ASP A 82 0.41 0.93 19.75
N ARG A 83 0.27 -0.32 19.28
CA ARG A 83 0.72 -1.49 20.03
C ARG A 83 2.24 -1.66 20.03
N ARG A 84 2.93 -1.15 19.03
CA ARG A 84 4.36 -1.43 18.83
C ARG A 84 5.23 -0.53 19.68
N LEU A 85 6.14 -1.14 20.43
CA LEU A 85 7.11 -0.42 21.26
C LEU A 85 8.32 0.08 20.45
N LEU A 86 8.77 -0.69 19.47
CA LEU A 86 9.99 -0.39 18.72
C LEU A 86 9.67 0.48 17.49
N GLU A 87 10.35 1.63 17.35
CA GLU A 87 10.17 2.53 16.20
C GLU A 87 10.43 1.84 14.85
N ARG A 88 11.43 0.95 14.78
CA ARG A 88 11.74 0.19 13.55
C ARG A 88 10.55 -0.63 13.06
N SER A 89 9.72 -1.14 13.96
CA SER A 89 8.60 -2.02 13.61
C SER A 89 7.34 -1.23 13.24
N LYS A 90 7.32 0.08 13.51
CA LYS A 90 6.27 1.02 13.09
C LYS A 90 6.43 1.49 11.65
N VAL A 91 7.67 1.51 11.13
CA VAL A 91 8.01 2.05 9.79
C VAL A 91 7.12 1.47 8.67
N PRO A 92 6.95 0.14 8.54
CA PRO A 92 6.04 -0.42 7.53
C PRO A 92 4.60 0.06 7.63
N PHE A 93 4.08 0.18 8.86
CA PHE A 93 2.68 0.55 9.08
C PHE A 93 2.42 2.02 8.79
N ARG A 94 3.42 2.90 8.94
CA ARG A 94 3.33 4.28 8.45
C ARG A 94 3.19 4.35 6.93
N ILE A 95 3.87 3.46 6.20
CA ILE A 95 3.71 3.35 4.74
C ILE A 95 2.29 2.85 4.40
N TYR A 96 1.79 1.83 5.10
CA TYR A 96 0.41 1.36 4.91
C TYR A 96 -0.65 2.42 5.22
N VAL A 97 -0.44 3.26 6.24
CA VAL A 97 -1.33 4.41 6.51
C VAL A 97 -1.34 5.37 5.33
N SER A 98 -0.17 5.68 4.74
CA SER A 98 -0.10 6.51 3.53
C SER A 98 -0.86 5.90 2.35
N ILE A 99 -0.71 4.59 2.14
CA ILE A 99 -1.42 3.85 1.09
C ILE A 99 -2.94 3.86 1.34
N ALA A 100 -3.36 3.69 2.59
CA ALA A 100 -4.79 3.74 2.96
C ALA A 100 -5.39 5.12 2.63
N TYR A 101 -4.74 6.21 3.05
CA TYR A 101 -5.18 7.57 2.69
C TYR A 101 -5.20 7.79 1.18
N GLN A 102 -4.18 7.31 0.47
CA GLN A 102 -4.15 7.37 -1.00
C GLN A 102 -5.35 6.65 -1.63
N LEU A 103 -5.70 5.46 -1.13
CA LEU A 103 -6.84 4.68 -1.63
C LEU A 103 -8.19 5.33 -1.32
N ARG A 104 -8.27 6.19 -0.29
CA ARG A 104 -9.44 7.06 -0.04
C ARG A 104 -9.48 8.33 -0.90
N GLY A 105 -8.37 8.68 -1.57
CA GLY A 105 -8.24 9.96 -2.27
C GLY A 105 -7.88 11.13 -1.34
N GLU A 106 -7.45 10.85 -0.11
CA GLU A 106 -7.01 11.84 0.88
C GLU A 106 -5.50 12.11 0.69
N TRP A 107 -5.15 12.80 -0.40
CA TRP A 107 -3.76 12.91 -0.89
C TRP A 107 -2.82 13.67 0.05
N ASP A 108 -3.32 14.68 0.75
CA ASP A 108 -2.50 15.48 1.67
C ASP A 108 -2.23 14.72 2.97
N GLU A 109 -3.21 13.97 3.47
CA GLU A 109 -3.10 13.02 4.57
C GLU A 109 -2.10 11.92 4.23
N ALA A 110 -2.18 11.39 3.00
CA ALA A 110 -1.24 10.40 2.50
C ALA A 110 0.20 10.92 2.49
N ARG A 111 0.42 12.16 2.04
CA ARG A 111 1.73 12.85 2.12
C ARG A 111 2.20 13.03 3.55
N ARG A 112 1.34 13.55 4.44
CA ARG A 112 1.68 13.79 5.85
C ARG A 112 2.03 12.49 6.57
N ALA A 113 1.32 11.39 6.27
CA ALA A 113 1.62 10.08 6.82
C ALA A 113 2.98 9.55 6.33
N LEU A 114 3.26 9.69 5.03
CA LEU A 114 4.52 9.23 4.44
C LEU A 114 5.72 10.02 4.96
N ALA A 115 5.57 11.31 5.19
CA ALA A 115 6.64 12.17 5.75
C ALA A 115 7.11 11.72 7.15
N ARG A 116 6.30 10.94 7.88
CA ARG A 116 6.67 10.37 9.21
C ARG A 116 7.48 9.07 9.11
N VAL A 117 7.73 8.56 7.90
CA VAL A 117 8.48 7.32 7.68
C VAL A 117 9.98 7.59 7.82
N ASP A 118 10.58 7.07 8.89
CA ASP A 118 12.03 7.10 9.10
C ASP A 118 12.66 5.75 8.72
N LEU A 119 13.10 5.64 7.46
CA LEU A 119 13.80 4.45 6.96
C LEU A 119 15.16 4.21 7.65
N GLY A 120 15.73 5.21 8.33
CA GLY A 120 16.96 5.09 9.11
C GLY A 120 16.81 4.18 10.33
N LYS A 121 15.57 3.93 10.79
CA LYS A 121 15.29 2.95 11.85
C LYS A 121 15.39 1.49 11.37
N LEU A 122 15.43 1.25 10.06
CA LEU A 122 15.53 -0.08 9.48
C LEU A 122 16.99 -0.45 9.18
N GLY A 123 17.34 -1.72 9.43
CA GLY A 123 18.66 -2.26 9.14
C GLY A 123 18.73 -3.06 7.83
N GLY A 124 19.93 -3.06 7.22
CA GLY A 124 20.35 -4.04 6.21
C GLY A 124 19.39 -4.26 5.04
N ARG A 125 18.98 -5.51 4.83
CA ARG A 125 18.11 -5.92 3.72
C ARG A 125 16.68 -5.38 3.87
N THR A 126 16.15 -5.35 5.10
CA THR A 126 14.79 -4.86 5.38
C THR A 126 14.63 -3.40 4.96
N ARG A 127 15.64 -2.55 5.22
CA ARG A 127 15.64 -1.16 4.76
C ARG A 127 15.48 -1.04 3.24
N ARG A 128 16.20 -1.86 2.47
CA ARG A 128 16.16 -1.85 1.00
C ARG A 128 14.80 -2.25 0.44
N THR A 129 14.16 -3.26 1.02
CA THR A 129 12.82 -3.68 0.58
C THR A 129 11.78 -2.59 0.86
N TRP A 130 11.78 -2.00 2.04
CA TRP A 130 10.83 -0.94 2.39
C TRP A 130 11.14 0.41 1.72
N SER A 131 12.41 0.69 1.37
CA SER A 131 12.75 1.89 0.62
C SER A 131 12.15 1.88 -0.77
N LEU A 132 12.04 0.72 -1.42
CA LEU A 132 11.38 0.61 -2.73
C LEU A 132 9.90 1.03 -2.63
N LEU A 133 9.16 0.46 -1.68
CA LEU A 133 7.73 0.76 -1.52
C LEU A 133 7.52 2.22 -1.09
N HIS A 134 8.36 2.73 -0.19
CA HIS A 134 8.33 4.13 0.22
C HIS A 134 8.60 5.08 -0.97
N ALA A 135 9.61 4.79 -1.79
CA ALA A 135 9.93 5.60 -2.97
C ALA A 135 8.83 5.53 -4.03
N ALA A 136 8.28 4.34 -4.32
CA ALA A 136 7.16 4.18 -5.23
C ALA A 136 5.92 4.97 -4.76
N GLN A 137 5.63 4.96 -3.45
CA GLN A 137 4.56 5.78 -2.88
C GLN A 137 4.82 7.28 -3.07
N ARG A 138 6.06 7.74 -2.91
CA ARG A 138 6.43 9.14 -3.20
C ARG A 138 6.23 9.49 -4.68
N VAL A 139 6.61 8.60 -5.61
CA VAL A 139 6.33 8.77 -7.04
C VAL A 139 4.84 8.87 -7.30
N ALA A 140 4.03 8.01 -6.67
CA ALA A 140 2.58 8.05 -6.81
C ALA A 140 1.97 9.38 -6.35
N LEU A 141 2.41 9.91 -5.21
CA LEU A 141 1.94 11.19 -4.69
C LEU A 141 2.40 12.40 -5.53
N ALA A 142 3.64 12.40 -6.03
CA ALA A 142 4.15 13.45 -6.91
C ALA A 142 3.45 13.45 -8.27
N GLY A 143 3.26 12.26 -8.85
CA GLY A 143 2.55 12.09 -10.11
C GLY A 143 1.09 12.51 -10.03
N HIS A 144 0.42 12.30 -8.89
CA HIS A 144 -0.96 12.75 -8.69
C HIS A 144 -1.08 14.29 -8.70
N THR A 145 -0.11 15.01 -8.13
CA THR A 145 -0.09 16.49 -8.16
C THR A 145 0.45 17.08 -9.46
N GLY A 146 0.77 16.25 -10.46
CA GLY A 146 1.33 16.72 -11.73
C GLY A 146 2.78 17.19 -11.65
N ASP A 147 3.49 16.93 -10.54
CA ASP A 147 4.91 17.28 -10.41
C ASP A 147 5.77 16.20 -11.10
N ALA A 148 5.83 16.28 -12.43
CA ALA A 148 6.55 15.34 -13.26
C ALA A 148 8.05 15.30 -12.95
N ALA A 149 8.65 16.48 -12.70
CA ALA A 149 10.08 16.61 -12.41
C ALA A 149 10.45 15.91 -11.09
N GLU A 150 9.66 16.12 -10.03
CA GLU A 150 9.88 15.44 -8.75
C GLU A 150 9.63 13.93 -8.87
N ALA A 151 8.57 13.51 -9.57
CA ALA A 151 8.28 12.09 -9.80
C ALA A 151 9.45 11.38 -10.51
N ARG A 152 9.98 11.98 -11.59
CA ARG A 152 11.16 11.49 -12.32
C ARG A 152 12.39 11.43 -11.42
N ARG A 153 12.68 12.51 -10.70
CA ARG A 153 13.84 12.59 -9.79
C ARG A 153 13.80 11.49 -8.74
N ILE A 154 12.64 11.25 -8.11
CA ILE A 154 12.47 10.18 -7.13
C ILE A 154 12.68 8.82 -7.80
N TYR A 155 12.09 8.60 -8.98
CA TYR A 155 12.23 7.30 -9.65
C TYR A 155 13.70 6.99 -9.95
N ASP A 156 14.43 7.93 -10.54
CA ASP A 156 15.83 7.72 -10.93
C ASP A 156 16.78 7.61 -9.73
N ALA A 157 16.53 8.37 -8.65
CA ALA A 157 17.38 8.39 -7.47
C ALA A 157 17.07 7.27 -6.46
N ASP A 158 15.78 6.93 -6.28
CA ASP A 158 15.32 6.12 -5.16
C ASP A 158 14.70 4.77 -5.59
N VAL A 159 14.06 4.70 -6.77
CA VAL A 159 13.40 3.46 -7.24
C VAL A 159 14.35 2.62 -8.09
N ALA A 160 14.82 3.17 -9.22
CA ALA A 160 15.64 2.45 -10.19
C ALA A 160 16.92 1.84 -9.59
N PRO A 161 17.67 2.52 -8.69
CA PRO A 161 18.85 1.94 -8.07
C PRO A 161 18.51 0.77 -7.15
N VAL A 162 17.40 0.85 -6.40
CA VAL A 162 16.99 -0.19 -5.46
C VAL A 162 16.56 -1.46 -6.20
N LEU A 163 15.89 -1.34 -7.36
CA LEU A 163 15.50 -2.48 -8.20
C LEU A 163 16.67 -3.36 -8.62
N ARG A 164 17.88 -2.78 -8.78
CA ARG A 164 19.10 -3.55 -9.10
C ARG A 164 19.53 -4.51 -8.00
N PHE A 165 19.13 -4.24 -6.75
CA PHE A 165 19.54 -5.01 -5.56
C PHE A 165 18.41 -5.80 -4.91
N VAL A 166 17.16 -5.59 -5.32
CA VAL A 166 15.98 -6.29 -4.79
C VAL A 166 15.40 -7.14 -5.92
N PRO A 167 15.91 -8.37 -6.13
CA PRO A 167 15.39 -9.24 -7.16
C PRO A 167 14.00 -9.74 -6.78
N GLY A 168 13.14 -9.89 -7.78
CA GLY A 168 11.84 -10.55 -7.63
C GLY A 168 10.74 -9.90 -8.44
N ALA A 169 9.74 -10.70 -8.81
CA ALA A 169 8.60 -10.25 -9.59
C ALA A 169 7.85 -9.08 -8.93
N GLY A 170 7.67 -9.12 -7.60
CA GLY A 170 6.98 -8.04 -6.87
C GLY A 170 7.72 -6.70 -6.94
N ALA A 171 9.06 -6.71 -6.82
CA ALA A 171 9.86 -5.51 -6.96
C ALA A 171 9.79 -4.95 -8.39
N ALA A 172 9.89 -5.82 -9.40
CA ALA A 172 9.77 -5.42 -10.80
C ALA A 172 8.40 -4.81 -11.13
N ILE A 173 7.32 -5.37 -10.57
CA ILE A 173 5.96 -4.82 -10.72
C ILE A 173 5.87 -3.42 -10.12
N VAL A 174 6.32 -3.23 -8.87
CA VAL A 174 6.32 -1.90 -8.22
C VAL A 174 7.16 -0.89 -8.99
N GLY A 175 8.33 -1.31 -9.48
CA GLY A 175 9.18 -0.48 -10.34
C GLY A 175 8.50 -0.06 -11.63
N LYS A 176 7.86 -1.00 -12.33
CA LYS A 176 7.16 -0.74 -13.59
C LYS A 176 5.96 0.18 -13.39
N GLU A 177 5.21 -0.01 -12.32
CA GLU A 177 4.07 0.84 -11.96
C GLU A 177 4.53 2.27 -11.63
N ALA A 178 5.60 2.43 -10.86
CA ALA A 178 6.21 3.73 -10.60
C ALA A 178 6.68 4.41 -11.90
N LEU A 179 7.35 3.68 -12.80
CA LEU A 179 7.79 4.23 -14.10
C LEU A 179 6.60 4.70 -14.94
N ALA A 180 5.54 3.89 -15.02
CA ALA A 180 4.33 4.23 -15.78
C ALA A 180 3.69 5.54 -15.28
N ARG A 181 3.68 5.75 -13.95
CA ARG A 181 3.22 7.01 -13.35
C ARG A 181 4.10 8.20 -13.72
N VAL A 182 5.42 8.03 -13.75
CA VAL A 182 6.34 9.10 -14.18
C VAL A 182 6.08 9.46 -15.64
N LEU A 183 6.00 8.46 -16.52
CA LEU A 183 5.72 8.68 -17.96
C LEU A 183 4.39 9.40 -18.17
N LEU A 184 3.35 9.02 -17.42
CA LEU A 184 2.06 9.70 -17.47
C LEU A 184 2.18 11.17 -17.02
N ALA A 185 2.89 11.44 -15.92
CA ALA A 185 3.09 12.80 -15.43
C ALA A 185 3.89 13.67 -16.42
N GLU A 186 4.84 13.07 -17.16
CA GLU A 186 5.61 13.72 -18.22
C GLU A 186 4.83 13.90 -19.54
N GLY A 187 3.57 13.43 -19.61
CA GLY A 187 2.76 13.49 -20.82
C GLY A 187 3.11 12.42 -21.88
N GLN A 188 3.98 11.46 -21.55
CA GLN A 188 4.33 10.32 -22.42
C GLN A 188 3.21 9.24 -22.36
N ARG A 189 1.99 9.64 -22.75
CA ARG A 189 0.75 8.87 -22.56
C ARG A 189 0.76 7.51 -23.26
N ALA A 190 1.32 7.42 -24.47
CA ALA A 190 1.36 6.16 -25.22
C ALA A 190 2.19 5.08 -24.51
N GLU A 191 3.40 5.43 -24.07
CA GLU A 191 4.29 4.51 -23.34
C GLU A 191 3.73 4.17 -21.96
N ALA A 192 3.19 5.17 -21.24
CA ALA A 192 2.54 4.96 -19.96
C ALA A 192 1.37 3.99 -20.07
N ARG A 193 0.51 4.17 -21.09
CA ARG A 193 -0.63 3.31 -21.38
C ARG A 193 -0.20 1.87 -21.57
N GLU A 194 0.82 1.62 -22.38
CA GLU A 194 1.31 0.26 -22.63
C GLU A 194 1.71 -0.44 -21.32
N LEU A 195 2.45 0.26 -20.46
CA LEU A 195 2.86 -0.30 -19.16
C LEU A 195 1.65 -0.55 -18.24
N PHE A 196 0.71 0.39 -18.15
CA PHE A 196 -0.48 0.23 -17.32
C PHE A 196 -1.41 -0.87 -17.84
N GLU A 197 -1.59 -1.02 -19.15
CA GLU A 197 -2.39 -2.13 -19.71
C GLU A 197 -1.75 -3.49 -19.41
N GLN A 198 -0.42 -3.60 -19.53
CA GLN A 198 0.29 -4.83 -19.18
C GLN A 198 0.14 -5.15 -17.68
N LEU A 199 0.24 -4.15 -16.81
CA LEU A 199 0.02 -4.31 -15.36
C LEU A 199 -1.44 -4.67 -15.04
N ALA A 200 -2.41 -4.00 -15.64
CA ALA A 200 -3.83 -4.28 -15.41
C ALA A 200 -4.25 -5.72 -15.76
N LYS A 201 -3.52 -6.37 -16.67
CA LYS A 201 -3.70 -7.78 -17.07
C LYS A 201 -2.91 -8.77 -16.20
N ASP A 202 -2.00 -8.31 -15.34
CA ASP A 202 -1.20 -9.18 -14.48
C ASP A 202 -2.05 -9.77 -13.35
N VAL A 203 -2.29 -11.08 -13.40
CA VAL A 203 -3.11 -11.82 -12.42
C VAL A 203 -2.50 -11.86 -11.02
N ARG A 204 -1.21 -11.51 -10.88
CA ARG A 204 -0.54 -11.45 -9.57
C ARG A 204 -0.92 -10.20 -8.79
N LEU A 205 -1.47 -9.18 -9.47
CA LEU A 205 -1.92 -7.95 -8.85
C LEU A 205 -3.31 -8.09 -8.27
N GLY A 206 -3.50 -7.52 -7.07
CA GLY A 206 -4.81 -7.40 -6.46
C GLY A 206 -5.74 -6.47 -7.24
N PRO A 207 -7.06 -6.58 -7.01
CA PRO A 207 -8.04 -5.81 -7.76
C PRO A 207 -7.87 -4.29 -7.63
N ALA A 208 -7.44 -3.75 -6.49
CA ALA A 208 -7.22 -2.31 -6.33
C ALA A 208 -6.02 -1.78 -7.12
N VAL A 209 -4.93 -2.55 -7.21
CA VAL A 209 -3.78 -2.17 -8.03
C VAL A 209 -4.15 -2.24 -9.51
N ARG A 210 -4.90 -3.27 -9.91
CA ARG A 210 -5.43 -3.38 -11.28
C ARG A 210 -6.40 -2.25 -11.61
N ALA A 211 -7.29 -1.88 -10.68
CA ALA A 211 -8.18 -0.73 -10.79
C ALA A 211 -7.37 0.56 -10.99
N THR A 212 -6.31 0.76 -10.19
CA THR A 212 -5.43 1.92 -10.31
C THR A 212 -4.76 1.99 -11.68
N CYS A 213 -4.30 0.84 -12.20
CA CYS A 213 -3.76 0.77 -13.56
C CYS A 213 -4.83 1.11 -14.61
N ARG A 214 -6.05 0.59 -14.48
CA ARG A 214 -7.18 0.89 -15.38
C ARG A 214 -7.58 2.35 -15.36
N TRP A 215 -7.62 2.95 -14.18
CA TRP A 215 -7.83 4.39 -14.03
C TRP A 215 -6.78 5.17 -14.79
N HIS A 216 -5.50 4.81 -14.64
CA HIS A 216 -4.43 5.50 -15.36
C HIS A 216 -4.44 5.22 -16.88
N VAL A 217 -4.90 4.05 -17.34
CA VAL A 217 -5.18 3.82 -18.77
C VAL A 217 -6.23 4.82 -19.26
N GLY A 218 -7.31 5.02 -18.52
CA GLY A 218 -8.32 6.04 -18.83
C GLY A 218 -7.71 7.43 -18.98
N LYS A 219 -6.86 7.84 -18.03
CA LYS A 219 -6.13 9.12 -18.11
C LYS A 219 -5.15 9.24 -19.28
N CYS A 220 -4.62 8.13 -19.79
CA CYS A 220 -3.76 8.15 -20.97
C CYS A 220 -4.55 8.38 -22.26
N VAL A 221 -5.80 7.93 -22.34
CA VAL A 221 -6.62 7.97 -23.57
C VAL A 221 -7.67 9.08 -23.56
N GLU A 222 -8.00 9.65 -22.40
CA GLU A 222 -8.98 10.73 -22.22
C GLU A 222 -8.86 11.88 -23.24
N PRO A 223 -7.66 12.38 -23.62
CA PRO A 223 -7.54 13.46 -24.60
C PRO A 223 -7.92 13.06 -26.04
N ASP A 224 -7.74 11.78 -26.40
CA ASP A 224 -7.86 11.28 -27.77
C ASP A 224 -9.17 10.51 -28.01
N ASP A 225 -9.64 9.79 -26.98
CA ASP A 225 -10.83 8.95 -27.00
C ASP A 225 -11.53 8.97 -25.63
N PRO A 226 -12.40 9.98 -25.39
CA PRO A 226 -13.14 10.11 -24.13
C PRO A 226 -14.06 8.92 -23.82
N ALA A 227 -14.58 8.23 -24.84
CA ALA A 227 -15.44 7.07 -24.65
C ALA A 227 -14.64 5.86 -24.13
N ALA A 228 -13.45 5.61 -24.69
CA ALA A 228 -12.54 4.60 -24.17
C ALA A 228 -12.05 4.94 -22.74
N ALA A 229 -11.85 6.22 -22.44
CA ALA A 229 -11.49 6.66 -21.10
C ALA A 229 -12.60 6.37 -20.08
N ALA A 230 -13.84 6.73 -20.40
CA ALA A 230 -15.01 6.44 -19.55
C ALA A 230 -15.16 4.94 -19.28
N ALA A 231 -14.98 4.09 -20.30
CA ALA A 231 -15.00 2.63 -20.13
C ALA A 231 -13.90 2.14 -19.18
N ALA A 232 -12.68 2.69 -19.28
CA ALA A 232 -11.58 2.34 -18.39
C ALA A 232 -11.82 2.80 -16.94
N PHE A 233 -12.42 3.99 -16.74
CA PHE A 233 -12.80 4.47 -15.41
C PHE A 233 -13.91 3.60 -14.79
N ALA A 234 -14.91 3.19 -15.58
CA ALA A 234 -15.96 2.28 -15.11
C ALA A 234 -15.42 0.89 -14.72
N GLU A 235 -14.47 0.34 -15.49
CA GLU A 235 -13.77 -0.91 -15.11
C GLU A 235 -12.99 -0.74 -13.80
N ALA A 236 -12.30 0.39 -13.62
CA ALA A 236 -11.58 0.69 -12.38
C ALA A 236 -12.52 0.76 -11.16
N ALA A 237 -13.66 1.45 -11.29
CA ALA A 237 -14.68 1.55 -10.25
C ALA A 237 -15.24 0.18 -9.86
N THR A 238 -15.48 -0.69 -10.85
CA THR A 238 -15.98 -2.06 -10.62
C THR A 238 -14.98 -2.92 -9.87
N LEU A 239 -13.67 -2.78 -10.18
CA LEU A 239 -12.62 -3.56 -9.55
C LEU A 239 -12.37 -3.14 -8.08
N ALA A 240 -12.56 -1.87 -7.74
CA ALA A 240 -12.25 -1.35 -6.41
C ALA A 240 -13.29 -0.32 -5.92
N PRO A 241 -14.52 -0.77 -5.59
CA PRO A 241 -15.65 0.11 -5.31
C PRO A 241 -15.49 0.96 -4.04
N SER A 242 -14.66 0.53 -3.09
CA SER A 242 -14.41 1.25 -1.83
C SER A 242 -13.29 2.30 -1.92
N THR A 243 -12.85 2.65 -3.13
CA THR A 243 -11.71 3.57 -3.35
C THR A 243 -12.13 4.84 -4.08
N TRP A 244 -11.27 5.86 -4.07
CA TRP A 244 -11.51 7.14 -4.77
C TRP A 244 -11.79 6.98 -6.26
N MET A 245 -11.34 5.89 -6.90
CA MET A 245 -11.59 5.62 -8.32
C MET A 245 -13.08 5.41 -8.61
N ALA A 246 -13.84 4.85 -7.65
CA ALA A 246 -15.28 4.68 -7.81
C ALA A 246 -16.01 6.02 -7.75
N ALA A 247 -15.63 6.90 -6.81
CA ALA A 247 -16.15 8.26 -6.72
C ALA A 247 -15.82 9.07 -7.99
N GLY A 248 -14.55 9.05 -8.41
CA GLY A 248 -14.13 9.79 -9.60
C GLY A 248 -14.76 9.28 -10.90
N ALA A 249 -15.09 8.00 -11.01
CA ALA A 249 -15.79 7.47 -12.18
C ALA A 249 -17.24 8.00 -12.28
N ALA A 250 -17.91 8.17 -11.13
CA ALA A 250 -19.23 8.77 -11.08
C ALA A 250 -19.21 10.23 -11.57
N ASP A 251 -18.21 11.01 -11.14
CA ASP A 251 -18.03 12.40 -11.58
C ASP A 251 -17.77 12.50 -13.09
N THR A 252 -17.08 11.53 -13.69
CA THR A 252 -16.85 11.51 -15.15
C THR A 252 -18.07 11.06 -15.97
N ALA A 253 -19.00 10.33 -15.37
CA ALA A 253 -20.17 9.79 -16.04
C ALA A 253 -21.33 10.78 -16.12
N ASP A 254 -21.29 11.85 -15.32
CA ASP A 254 -22.27 12.93 -15.32
C ASP A 254 -21.71 14.24 -15.93
N PRO A 255 -21.61 14.33 -17.27
CA PRO A 255 -21.26 15.60 -17.92
C PRO A 255 -22.40 16.63 -17.87
N ALA A 256 -23.52 16.34 -17.19
CA ALA A 256 -24.72 17.15 -17.19
C ALA A 256 -24.82 18.09 -15.98
N ASP A 257 -23.94 19.08 -15.95
CA ASP A 257 -24.38 20.43 -15.56
C ASP A 257 -23.99 21.40 -16.68
N PRO A 258 -24.77 21.45 -17.78
CA PRO A 258 -24.69 22.60 -18.67
C PRO A 258 -25.19 23.79 -17.85
N ALA A 259 -24.24 24.57 -17.33
CA ALA A 259 -24.42 25.88 -16.71
C ALA A 259 -25.83 26.43 -16.91
N ASP A 260 -26.62 26.45 -15.83
CA ASP A 260 -27.94 27.09 -15.78
C ASP A 260 -27.91 28.43 -16.53
N PRO A 261 -28.47 28.53 -17.76
CA PRO A 261 -28.41 29.74 -18.55
C PRO A 261 -29.58 30.69 -18.25
N ALA A 262 -30.20 30.62 -17.07
CA ALA A 262 -31.38 31.42 -16.77
C ALA A 262 -31.42 31.98 -15.34
N ASP A 263 -30.70 33.07 -15.10
CA ASP A 263 -31.27 34.16 -14.29
C ASP A 263 -31.43 35.45 -15.13
N PRO A 264 -32.55 35.59 -15.87
CA PRO A 264 -32.90 36.83 -16.56
C PRO A 264 -33.44 37.94 -15.62
N ALA A 265 -33.31 37.85 -14.29
CA ALA A 265 -33.99 38.77 -13.35
C ALA A 265 -33.30 40.13 -13.10
N THR A 266 -32.35 40.59 -13.92
CA THR A 266 -31.75 41.95 -13.77
C THR A 266 -32.16 42.94 -14.86
N ALA A 267 -33.25 42.67 -15.60
CA ALA A 267 -33.94 43.68 -16.40
C ALA A 267 -35.15 44.23 -15.62
N SER A 268 -34.92 45.02 -14.57
CA SER A 268 -35.95 45.93 -14.05
C SER A 268 -35.63 47.35 -14.51
N ASP A 269 -36.47 47.81 -15.44
CA ASP A 269 -36.67 49.20 -15.79
C ASP A 269 -36.70 50.13 -14.57
N GLY A 270 -36.02 51.26 -14.68
CA GLY A 270 -36.11 52.37 -13.75
C GLY A 270 -35.81 53.67 -14.50
N SER A 271 -36.88 54.26 -15.05
CA SER A 271 -36.95 55.61 -15.61
C SER A 271 -36.69 56.70 -14.56
#